data_AF-A0A016RT97-F1
#
_entry.id   AF-A0A016RT97-F1
#
_cell.length_a   1.000
_cell.length_b   1.000
_cell.length_c   1.000
_cell.angle_alpha   90.00
_cell.angle_beta   90.00
_cell.angle_gamma   90.00
#
_symmetry.space_group_name_H-M   'P 1'
#
loop_
_entity.id
_entity.type
_entity.pdbx_description
1 polymer ?
#
loop_
_entity_poly.entity_id
_entity_poly.type
_entity_poly.pdbx_seq_one_letter_code
_entity_poly.pdbx_strand_id
1 'polypeptide(L)'
;MCSDVFLGQPTASYQCTVEAFNGTWLSVNCASSYPYVCAFTSNIPPVTCPTCPALPICPAPPRQPGHCQDGWSYLRKTDSCYRYFLWATFENAEQVCVSNGGHLASIHSTEENTFVADISKSGIDYKSGADLTWIGLKQANYPQDTKWTWTDGTPVDYMMWAPGQPDNFEGNEHCGQTHSDYIGEEPANDTSYQRWNDYLCTAEIRAYVCKMPASH
;
A
#
# COMPACT_ATOMS: atom_id res chain seq x y z
N MET A 1 5.74 28.24 -77.22
CA MET A 1 4.54 28.57 -76.43
C MET A 1 4.97 28.69 -74.99
N CYS A 2 4.52 29.77 -74.35
CA CYS A 2 4.84 30.24 -72.99
C CYS A 2 4.84 29.09 -71.96
N SER A 3 5.90 28.93 -71.17
CA SER A 3 6.23 29.62 -69.90
C SER A 3 5.47 29.07 -68.69
N ASP A 4 6.24 28.92 -67.62
CA ASP A 4 5.86 28.84 -66.20
C ASP A 4 5.74 27.44 -65.56
N VAL A 5 6.91 26.91 -65.19
CA VAL A 5 7.05 25.94 -64.09
C VAL A 5 6.79 26.71 -62.79
N PHE A 6 5.54 26.69 -62.33
CA PHE A 6 5.21 27.18 -60.99
C PHE A 6 5.81 26.21 -59.95
N LEU A 7 6.70 26.75 -59.11
CA LEU A 7 7.17 26.15 -57.87
C LEU A 7 5.95 25.76 -57.00
N GLY A 8 5.84 24.49 -56.62
CA GLY A 8 4.86 24.02 -55.62
C GLY A 8 3.95 22.85 -56.00
N GLN A 9 4.21 22.11 -57.07
CA GLN A 9 3.46 20.87 -57.36
C GLN A 9 4.07 19.67 -56.61
N PRO A 10 3.25 18.80 -55.98
CA PRO A 10 3.74 17.61 -55.29
C PRO A 10 4.39 16.65 -56.31
N THR A 11 5.64 16.28 -56.07
CA THR A 11 6.30 15.25 -56.88
C THR A 11 5.83 13.87 -56.40
N ALA A 12 5.62 12.94 -57.34
CA ALA A 12 5.11 11.59 -57.06
C ALA A 12 5.99 10.72 -56.12
N SER A 13 7.14 11.26 -55.67
CA SER A 13 8.15 10.52 -54.92
C SER A 13 8.05 10.68 -53.40
N TYR A 14 7.31 11.67 -52.88
CA TYR A 14 7.28 11.96 -51.45
C TYR A 14 5.88 12.27 -50.94
N GLN A 15 5.53 11.70 -49.78
CA GLN A 15 4.19 11.80 -49.16
C GLN A 15 4.10 12.82 -48.01
N CYS A 16 5.20 13.48 -47.66
CA CYS A 16 5.24 14.49 -46.60
C CYS A 16 5.52 15.88 -47.18
N THR A 17 5.02 16.93 -46.52
CA THR A 17 5.19 18.33 -46.93
C THR A 17 5.59 19.19 -45.74
N VAL A 18 6.32 20.28 -46.02
CA VAL A 18 6.65 21.34 -45.05
C VAL A 18 6.28 22.70 -45.62
N GLU A 19 5.94 23.64 -44.74
CA GLU A 19 5.70 25.04 -45.12
C GLU A 19 7.04 25.79 -45.20
N ALA A 20 7.30 26.42 -46.35
CA ALA A 20 8.46 27.28 -46.57
C ALA A 20 8.22 28.69 -46.03
N PHE A 21 9.28 29.48 -45.82
CA PHE A 21 9.21 30.86 -45.31
C PHE A 21 8.33 31.81 -46.12
N ASN A 22 8.05 31.49 -47.38
CA ASN A 22 7.17 32.26 -48.26
C ASN A 22 5.70 31.76 -48.24
N GLY A 23 5.34 30.87 -47.31
CA GLY A 23 3.99 30.31 -47.17
C GLY A 23 3.62 29.25 -48.22
N THR A 24 4.60 28.75 -48.98
CA THR A 24 4.37 27.66 -49.95
C THR A 24 4.66 26.29 -49.35
N TRP A 25 4.00 25.26 -49.86
CA TRP A 25 4.20 23.89 -49.43
C TRP A 25 5.24 23.19 -50.32
N LEU A 26 6.20 22.50 -49.69
CA LEU A 26 7.26 21.76 -50.37
C LEU A 26 7.22 20.29 -49.97
N SER A 27 7.24 19.39 -50.96
CA SER A 27 7.34 17.94 -50.73
C SER A 27 8.73 17.55 -50.21
N VAL A 28 8.79 16.76 -49.15
CA VAL A 28 10.02 16.32 -48.49
C VAL A 28 9.99 14.84 -48.11
N ASN A 29 11.16 14.26 -47.89
CA ASN A 29 11.28 12.92 -47.33
C ASN A 29 10.74 12.89 -45.88
N CYS A 30 9.75 12.03 -45.62
CA CYS A 30 9.12 11.86 -44.31
C CYS A 30 10.08 11.46 -43.18
N ALA A 31 11.25 10.87 -43.49
CA ALA A 31 12.24 10.49 -42.49
C ALA A 31 13.12 11.67 -42.01
N SER A 32 12.98 12.85 -42.63
CA SER A 32 13.75 14.03 -42.24
C SER A 32 13.09 14.75 -41.06
N SER A 33 13.90 15.26 -40.15
CA SER A 33 13.41 15.97 -38.96
C SER A 33 13.13 17.44 -39.27
N TYR A 34 11.90 17.88 -39.02
CA TYR A 34 11.46 19.27 -39.15
C TYR A 34 10.64 19.70 -37.92
N PRO A 35 10.61 20.99 -37.58
CA PRO A 35 9.66 21.50 -36.59
C PRO A 35 8.21 21.31 -37.09
N TYR A 36 7.28 21.12 -36.17
CA TYR A 36 5.87 20.89 -36.48
C TYR A 36 4.96 21.81 -35.66
N VAL A 37 3.78 22.12 -36.22
CA VAL A 37 2.73 22.88 -35.56
C VAL A 37 1.49 21.99 -35.48
N CYS A 38 0.91 21.87 -34.29
CA CYS A 38 -0.35 21.15 -34.09
C CYS A 38 -1.53 22.09 -34.27
N ALA A 39 -2.62 21.60 -34.85
CA ALA A 39 -3.92 22.29 -34.86
C ALA A 39 -4.91 21.50 -34.00
N PHE A 40 -5.67 22.20 -33.14
CA PHE A 40 -6.77 21.62 -32.36
C PHE A 40 -8.07 22.35 -32.65
N THR A 41 -9.16 21.61 -32.75
CA THR A 41 -10.52 22.18 -32.83
C THR A 41 -11.06 22.36 -31.41
N SER A 42 -11.93 23.35 -31.19
CA SER A 42 -12.53 23.64 -29.88
C SER A 42 -13.52 22.57 -29.38
N ASN A 43 -13.84 21.57 -30.21
CA ASN A 43 -14.71 20.46 -29.87
C ASN A 43 -13.87 19.18 -29.87
N ILE A 44 -13.33 18.81 -28.70
CA ILE A 44 -12.64 17.54 -28.50
C ILE A 44 -13.74 16.49 -28.20
N PRO A 45 -14.13 15.63 -29.16
CA PRO A 45 -14.93 14.46 -28.80
C PRO A 45 -14.13 13.60 -27.79
N PRO A 46 -14.79 12.91 -26.85
CA PRO A 46 -14.10 12.04 -25.91
C PRO A 46 -13.20 11.08 -26.70
N VAL A 47 -11.92 11.06 -26.36
CA VAL A 47 -10.97 10.11 -26.91
C VAL A 47 -11.38 8.73 -26.41
N THR A 48 -12.24 8.05 -27.16
CA THR A 48 -12.45 6.62 -26.97
C THR A 48 -11.23 5.96 -27.58
N CYS A 49 -10.26 5.58 -26.74
CA CYS A 49 -9.20 4.68 -27.16
C CYS A 49 -9.86 3.47 -27.86
N PRO A 50 -9.44 3.10 -29.09
CA PRO A 50 -9.90 1.86 -29.67
C PRO A 50 -9.57 0.73 -28.69
N THR A 51 -10.58 -0.06 -28.31
CA THR A 51 -10.38 -1.22 -27.45
C THR A 51 -9.37 -2.12 -28.14
N CYS A 52 -8.26 -2.39 -27.44
CA CYS A 52 -7.23 -3.30 -27.92
C CYS A 52 -7.92 -4.60 -28.37
N PRO A 53 -7.71 -5.08 -29.61
CA PRO A 53 -8.25 -6.37 -30.01
C PRO A 53 -7.76 -7.39 -28.99
N ALA A 54 -8.68 -8.17 -28.42
CA ALA A 54 -8.36 -9.18 -27.43
C ALA A 54 -7.32 -10.12 -28.07
N LEU A 55 -6.06 -9.95 -27.67
CA LEU A 55 -4.98 -10.85 -28.07
C LEU A 55 -5.37 -12.25 -27.61
N PRO A 56 -5.00 -13.30 -28.36
CA PRO A 56 -5.03 -14.64 -27.81
C PRO A 56 -4.13 -14.62 -26.57
N ILE A 57 -4.78 -14.70 -25.41
CA ILE A 57 -4.29 -14.73 -24.03
C ILE A 57 -2.78 -15.02 -24.01
N CYS A 58 -1.96 -13.97 -23.96
CA CYS A 58 -0.58 -14.16 -23.54
C CYS A 58 -0.69 -14.72 -22.12
N PRO A 59 -0.21 -15.95 -21.84
CA PRO A 59 -0.21 -16.45 -20.48
C PRO A 59 0.60 -15.44 -19.66
N ALA A 60 -0.05 -14.84 -18.66
CA ALA A 60 0.65 -14.00 -17.71
C ALA A 60 1.87 -14.81 -17.21
N PRO A 61 3.04 -14.18 -17.04
CA PRO A 61 4.16 -14.84 -16.38
C PRO A 61 3.63 -15.49 -15.10
N PRO A 62 4.01 -16.75 -14.80
CA PRO A 62 3.56 -17.39 -13.57
C PRO A 62 3.83 -16.44 -12.42
N ARG A 63 2.79 -16.12 -11.65
CA ARG A 63 2.86 -15.18 -10.53
C ARG A 63 4.01 -15.65 -9.64
N GLN A 64 5.08 -14.86 -9.58
CA GLN A 64 6.24 -15.17 -8.74
C GLN A 64 5.71 -15.33 -7.30
N PRO A 65 6.12 -16.38 -6.57
CA PRO A 65 5.75 -16.51 -5.16
C PRO A 65 6.16 -15.24 -4.43
N GLY A 66 5.24 -14.66 -3.65
CA GLY A 66 5.56 -13.53 -2.79
C GLY A 66 6.76 -13.87 -1.91
N HIS A 67 7.72 -12.96 -1.84
CA HIS A 67 8.90 -13.09 -1.00
C HIS A 67 9.13 -11.84 -0.16
N CYS A 68 9.85 -12.02 0.94
CA CYS A 68 10.17 -10.97 1.89
C CYS A 68 11.67 -10.71 1.94
N GLN A 69 12.04 -9.50 2.33
CA GLN A 69 13.42 -9.14 2.62
C GLN A 69 13.94 -9.91 3.84
N ASP A 70 15.26 -10.00 3.99
CA ASP A 70 15.89 -10.68 5.12
C ASP A 70 15.40 -10.13 6.47
N GLY A 71 15.00 -11.05 7.35
CA GLY A 71 14.46 -10.74 8.68
C GLY A 71 12.98 -10.36 8.69
N TRP A 72 12.26 -10.48 7.57
CA TRP A 72 10.81 -10.37 7.51
C TRP A 72 10.17 -11.75 7.30
N SER A 73 9.07 -12.01 8.00
CA SER A 73 8.32 -13.26 7.95
C SER A 73 7.18 -13.14 6.94
N TYR A 74 7.12 -14.06 5.99
CA TYR A 74 6.07 -14.09 4.96
C TYR A 74 4.82 -14.85 5.42
N LEU A 75 3.64 -14.24 5.28
CA LEU A 75 2.36 -14.91 5.47
C LEU A 75 1.64 -15.06 4.12
N ARG A 76 1.52 -16.29 3.63
CA ARG A 76 0.88 -16.61 2.34
C ARG A 76 -0.57 -16.16 2.26
N LYS A 77 -1.30 -16.22 3.37
CA LYS A 77 -2.73 -15.90 3.42
C LYS A 77 -3.02 -14.45 3.01
N THR A 78 -2.12 -13.54 3.39
CA THR A 78 -2.23 -12.10 3.15
C THR A 78 -1.28 -11.59 2.08
N ASP A 79 -0.43 -12.47 1.51
CA ASP A 79 0.60 -12.12 0.53
C ASP A 79 1.46 -10.94 1.04
N SER A 80 1.79 -10.96 2.34
CA SER A 80 2.40 -9.85 3.06
C SER A 80 3.58 -10.31 3.92
N CYS A 81 4.46 -9.36 4.23
CA CYS A 81 5.65 -9.50 5.04
C CYS A 81 5.48 -8.80 6.38
N TYR A 82 5.90 -9.46 7.46
CA TYR A 82 5.76 -8.96 8.82
C TYR A 82 7.08 -8.99 9.56
N ARG A 83 7.30 -8.01 10.43
CA ARG A 83 8.47 -7.97 11.29
C ARG A 83 8.14 -7.26 12.59
N TYR A 84 8.57 -7.84 13.70
CA TYR A 84 8.50 -7.16 14.99
C TYR A 84 9.75 -6.32 15.24
N PHE A 85 9.56 -5.26 16.00
CA PHE A 85 10.59 -4.41 16.54
C PHE A 85 10.30 -4.18 18.02
N LEU A 86 11.22 -3.54 18.73
CA LEU A 86 11.16 -3.38 20.18
C LEU A 86 11.12 -1.91 20.59
N TRP A 87 10.47 -1.64 21.72
CA TRP A 87 10.49 -0.37 22.46
C TRP A 87 10.11 0.86 21.64
N ALA A 88 8.81 1.15 21.61
CA ALA A 88 8.32 2.39 21.01
C ALA A 88 6.97 2.81 21.59
N THR A 89 6.70 4.11 21.53
CA THR A 89 5.33 4.63 21.57
C THR A 89 4.61 4.32 20.27
N PHE A 90 3.28 4.38 20.26
CA PHE A 90 2.49 4.02 19.10
C PHE A 90 2.88 4.85 17.86
N GLU A 91 2.99 6.17 17.99
CA GLU A 91 3.34 7.06 16.88
C GLU A 91 4.75 6.79 16.33
N ASN A 92 5.72 6.53 17.21
CA ASN A 92 7.08 6.21 16.78
C ASN A 92 7.13 4.84 16.08
N ALA A 93 6.39 3.86 16.59
CA ALA A 93 6.27 2.54 15.99
C ALA A 93 5.70 2.61 14.56
N GLU A 94 4.62 3.37 14.38
CA GLU A 94 4.02 3.62 13.06
C GLU A 94 5.00 4.31 12.11
N GLN A 95 5.73 5.34 12.57
CA GLN A 95 6.75 6.00 11.75
C GLN A 95 7.83 5.04 11.28
N VAL A 96 8.28 4.13 12.15
CA VAL A 96 9.25 3.10 11.78
C VAL A 96 8.67 2.16 10.74
N CYS A 97 7.43 1.70 10.89
CA CYS A 97 6.79 0.84 9.90
C CYS A 97 6.63 1.55 8.54
N VAL A 98 6.21 2.81 8.53
CA VAL A 98 6.12 3.65 7.32
C VAL A 98 7.49 3.81 6.66
N SER A 99 8.55 4.02 7.43
CA SER A 99 9.91 4.12 6.88
C SER A 99 10.40 2.83 6.22
N ASN A 100 9.83 1.68 6.59
CA ASN A 100 10.10 0.38 5.98
C ASN A 100 9.16 0.05 4.81
N GLY A 101 8.28 0.99 4.39
CA GLY A 101 7.36 0.79 3.28
C GLY A 101 6.08 0.03 3.66
N GLY A 102 5.73 0.03 4.94
CA GLY A 102 4.52 -0.60 5.47
C GLY A 102 3.82 0.26 6.51
N HIS A 103 3.07 -0.38 7.38
CA HIS A 103 2.37 0.24 8.50
C HIS A 103 2.42 -0.70 9.72
N LEU A 104 2.02 -0.24 10.89
CA LEU A 104 1.69 -1.16 11.98
C LEU A 104 0.66 -2.18 11.49
N ALA A 105 0.78 -3.42 11.94
CA ALA A 105 0.04 -4.53 11.37
C ALA A 105 -1.48 -4.38 11.55
N SER A 106 -2.19 -4.35 10.44
CA SER A 106 -3.63 -4.63 10.35
C SER A 106 -3.90 -6.13 10.40
N ILE A 107 -5.03 -6.52 10.99
CA ILE A 107 -5.41 -7.93 11.19
C ILE A 107 -6.84 -8.15 10.70
N HIS A 108 -7.01 -9.10 9.77
CA HIS A 108 -8.29 -9.38 9.08
C HIS A 108 -8.75 -10.83 9.21
N SER A 109 -8.03 -11.66 9.98
CA SER A 109 -8.39 -13.06 10.20
C SER A 109 -7.77 -13.62 11.46
N THR A 110 -8.35 -14.70 11.97
CA THR A 110 -7.77 -15.45 13.10
C THR A 110 -6.37 -15.99 12.81
N GLU A 111 -6.12 -16.44 11.58
CA GLU A 111 -4.80 -16.94 11.17
C GLU A 111 -3.73 -15.83 11.22
N GLU A 112 -4.07 -14.64 10.71
CA GLU A 112 -3.19 -13.47 10.77
C GLU A 112 -3.00 -12.99 12.21
N ASN A 113 -4.06 -13.01 13.03
CA ASN A 113 -3.98 -12.63 14.45
C ASN A 113 -2.99 -13.49 15.23
N THR A 114 -3.13 -14.82 15.12
CA THR A 114 -2.20 -15.77 15.76
C THR A 114 -0.78 -15.58 15.24
N PHE A 115 -0.60 -15.40 13.93
CA PHE A 115 0.72 -15.15 13.34
C PHE A 115 1.39 -13.88 13.89
N VAL A 116 0.68 -12.76 13.96
CA VAL A 116 1.20 -11.48 14.48
C VAL A 116 1.61 -11.58 15.95
N ALA A 117 0.77 -12.24 16.78
CA ALA A 117 1.10 -12.47 18.17
C ALA A 117 2.33 -13.39 18.34
N ASP A 118 2.40 -14.48 17.58
CA ASP A 118 3.48 -15.47 17.70
C ASP A 118 4.85 -14.92 17.27
N ILE A 119 4.92 -14.11 16.20
CA ILE A 119 6.21 -13.56 15.75
C ILE A 119 6.81 -12.54 16.72
N SER A 120 6.00 -11.95 17.59
CA SER A 120 6.43 -10.91 18.55
C SER A 120 6.67 -11.46 19.96
N LYS A 121 6.32 -12.72 20.23
CA LYS A 121 6.44 -13.39 21.53
C LYS A 121 7.85 -13.31 22.11
N SER A 122 7.93 -12.95 23.40
CA SER A 122 9.19 -12.91 24.16
C SER A 122 9.50 -14.21 24.91
N GLY A 123 8.45 -14.98 25.25
CA GLY A 123 8.56 -16.14 26.14
C GLY A 123 8.61 -15.76 27.62
N ILE A 124 8.21 -14.54 27.98
CA ILE A 124 8.16 -14.04 29.36
C ILE A 124 6.73 -13.65 29.69
N ASP A 125 6.24 -14.07 30.85
CA ASP A 125 4.94 -13.65 31.39
C ASP A 125 4.84 -12.12 31.41
N TYR A 126 3.80 -11.59 30.75
CA TYR A 126 3.51 -10.16 30.80
C TYR A 126 3.02 -9.76 32.19
N LYS A 127 3.46 -8.60 32.66
CA LYS A 127 3.10 -8.05 33.99
C LYS A 127 2.19 -6.83 33.88
N SER A 128 2.22 -6.16 32.72
CA SER A 128 1.42 -4.97 32.44
C SER A 128 1.18 -4.83 30.93
N GLY A 129 0.33 -3.86 30.54
CA GLY A 129 0.15 -3.48 29.14
C GLY A 129 1.47 -3.13 28.44
N ALA A 130 2.45 -2.56 29.14
CA ALA A 130 3.75 -2.21 28.55
C ALA A 130 4.58 -3.41 28.06
N ASP A 131 4.26 -4.64 28.50
CA ASP A 131 4.95 -5.87 28.06
C ASP A 131 4.36 -6.48 26.78
N LEU A 132 3.22 -5.95 26.31
CA LEU A 132 2.49 -6.46 25.15
C LEU A 132 3.09 -5.95 23.83
N THR A 133 2.32 -6.05 22.75
CA THR A 133 2.79 -5.71 21.40
C THR A 133 1.82 -4.79 20.68
N TRP A 134 2.27 -3.63 20.20
CA TRP A 134 1.43 -2.75 19.38
C TRP A 134 1.03 -3.40 18.05
N ILE A 135 -0.22 -3.15 17.65
CA ILE A 135 -0.79 -3.41 16.32
C ILE A 135 -1.33 -2.10 15.75
N GLY A 136 -1.69 -2.05 14.48
CA GLY A 136 -2.06 -0.80 13.80
C GLY A 136 -3.44 -0.23 14.14
N LEU A 137 -4.07 -0.68 15.23
CA LEU A 137 -5.46 -0.31 15.55
C LEU A 137 -5.47 0.97 16.40
N LYS A 138 -6.25 1.97 16.01
CA LYS A 138 -6.41 3.22 16.79
C LYS A 138 -7.77 3.89 16.63
N GLN A 139 -8.17 4.67 17.62
CA GLN A 139 -9.29 5.63 17.52
C GLN A 139 -8.77 6.99 17.03
N ALA A 140 -8.54 7.11 15.72
CA ALA A 140 -7.80 8.25 15.15
C ALA A 140 -8.44 9.63 15.33
N ASN A 141 -9.77 9.69 15.46
CA ASN A 141 -10.53 10.93 15.51
C ASN A 141 -11.20 11.17 16.86
N TYR A 142 -10.75 10.52 17.94
CA TYR A 142 -11.26 10.76 19.27
C TYR A 142 -11.04 12.23 19.71
N PRO A 143 -11.99 12.88 20.42
CA PRO A 143 -13.30 12.37 20.85
C PRO A 143 -14.43 12.54 19.82
N GLN A 144 -14.14 13.03 18.61
CA GLN A 144 -15.16 13.34 17.60
C GLN A 144 -15.76 12.08 16.96
N ASP A 145 -14.95 11.02 16.86
CA ASP A 145 -15.40 9.68 16.46
C ASP A 145 -14.66 8.64 17.32
N THR A 146 -15.42 7.72 17.92
CA THR A 146 -14.91 6.63 18.77
C THR A 146 -14.67 5.34 17.98
N LYS A 147 -14.80 5.36 16.66
CA LYS A 147 -14.51 4.19 15.82
C LYS A 147 -13.03 3.85 15.81
N TRP A 148 -12.78 2.55 15.90
CA TRP A 148 -11.47 1.96 15.63
C TRP A 148 -11.17 1.94 14.14
N THR A 149 -9.91 2.19 13.79
CA THR A 149 -9.39 2.25 12.42
C THR A 149 -8.00 1.64 12.36
N TRP A 150 -7.64 1.02 11.24
CA TRP A 150 -6.26 0.59 10.98
C TRP A 150 -5.42 1.74 10.43
N THR A 151 -4.15 1.84 10.82
CA THR A 151 -3.23 2.88 10.34
C THR A 151 -2.91 2.77 8.85
N ASP A 152 -3.02 1.58 8.27
CA ASP A 152 -2.87 1.34 6.83
C ASP A 152 -4.12 1.68 5.99
N GLY A 153 -5.21 2.11 6.64
CA GLY A 153 -6.47 2.48 6.01
C GLY A 153 -7.34 1.30 5.54
N THR A 154 -6.96 0.07 5.83
CA THR A 154 -7.80 -1.10 5.57
C THR A 154 -9.06 -1.09 6.45
N PRO A 155 -10.17 -1.72 6.02
CA PRO A 155 -11.39 -1.77 6.81
C PRO A 155 -11.18 -2.59 8.10
N VAL A 156 -11.83 -2.18 9.18
CA VAL A 156 -11.91 -2.99 10.41
C VAL A 156 -13.05 -3.99 10.26
N ASP A 157 -12.73 -5.17 9.74
CA ASP A 157 -13.65 -6.29 9.45
C ASP A 157 -13.43 -7.51 10.36
N TYR A 158 -12.41 -7.45 11.22
CA TYR A 158 -12.07 -8.46 12.20
C TYR A 158 -11.76 -7.78 13.55
N MET A 159 -12.22 -8.38 14.64
CA MET A 159 -11.92 -7.93 16.00
C MET A 159 -11.71 -9.12 16.92
N MET A 160 -10.69 -9.04 17.78
CA MET A 160 -10.33 -10.11 18.73
C MET A 160 -10.03 -9.56 20.12
N TRP A 161 -10.91 -8.72 20.66
CA TRP A 161 -10.76 -8.13 21.99
C TRP A 161 -10.69 -9.18 23.12
N ALA A 162 -9.86 -8.91 24.12
CA ALA A 162 -9.81 -9.68 25.35
C ALA A 162 -11.13 -9.52 26.14
N PRO A 163 -11.48 -10.47 27.03
CA PRO A 163 -12.66 -10.33 27.87
C PRO A 163 -12.61 -9.01 28.66
N GLY A 164 -13.62 -8.16 28.47
CA GLY A 164 -13.70 -6.85 29.13
C GLY A 164 -13.16 -5.69 28.29
N GLN A 165 -12.50 -5.95 27.16
CA GLN A 165 -11.92 -4.93 26.28
C GLN A 165 -12.79 -4.62 25.06
N PRO A 166 -12.68 -3.41 24.47
CA PRO A 166 -11.92 -2.27 24.98
C PRO A 166 -12.64 -1.59 26.16
N ASP A 167 -11.91 -1.22 27.21
CA ASP A 167 -12.47 -0.61 28.42
C ASP A 167 -12.22 0.90 28.54
N ASN A 168 -11.33 1.44 27.70
CA ASN A 168 -10.92 2.83 27.68
C ASN A 168 -10.57 3.35 29.08
N PHE A 169 -9.68 2.65 29.80
CA PHE A 169 -9.31 2.97 31.18
C PHE A 169 -8.88 4.44 31.30
N GLU A 170 -9.39 5.14 32.33
CA GLU A 170 -9.20 6.60 32.54
C GLU A 170 -9.60 7.51 31.36
N GLY A 171 -10.21 6.96 30.31
CA GLY A 171 -10.69 7.71 29.15
C GLY A 171 -9.61 8.11 28.14
N ASN A 172 -8.44 7.48 28.14
CA ASN A 172 -7.29 7.86 27.31
C ASN A 172 -6.61 6.70 26.55
N GLU A 173 -7.28 5.55 26.43
CA GLU A 173 -6.73 4.35 25.78
C GLU A 173 -7.24 4.22 24.34
N HIS A 174 -6.50 4.82 23.41
CA HIS A 174 -6.96 4.97 22.02
C HIS A 174 -6.10 4.20 21.01
N CYS A 175 -5.21 3.33 21.49
CA CYS A 175 -4.30 2.53 20.67
C CYS A 175 -4.38 1.04 21.05
N GLY A 176 -4.47 0.17 20.04
CA GLY A 176 -4.63 -1.26 20.23
C GLY A 176 -3.30 -2.00 20.29
N GLN A 177 -3.24 -2.97 21.18
CA GLN A 177 -2.13 -3.89 21.37
C GLN A 177 -2.64 -5.33 21.49
N THR A 178 -1.78 -6.31 21.25
CA THR A 178 -2.09 -7.75 21.36
C THR A 178 -1.29 -8.40 22.47
N HIS A 179 -1.93 -9.33 23.18
CA HIS A 179 -1.26 -10.25 24.10
C HIS A 179 -0.42 -11.28 23.33
N SER A 180 0.83 -10.91 23.01
CA SER A 180 1.81 -11.77 22.34
C SER A 180 2.34 -12.91 23.22
N ASP A 181 2.27 -12.72 24.53
CA ASP A 181 2.75 -13.65 25.55
C ASP A 181 1.56 -14.08 26.44
N TYR A 182 1.71 -15.18 27.16
CA TYR A 182 0.68 -15.73 28.06
C TYR A 182 1.23 -15.84 29.48
N ILE A 183 0.34 -15.87 30.46
CA ILE A 183 0.70 -16.07 31.88
C ILE A 183 0.61 -17.57 32.24
N GLY A 184 1.57 -18.04 33.04
CA GLY A 184 1.57 -19.39 33.58
C GLY A 184 2.10 -20.45 32.61
N GLU A 185 2.00 -21.73 32.98
CA GLU A 185 2.61 -22.82 32.20
C GLU A 185 1.79 -23.22 30.97
N GLU A 186 0.46 -23.07 31.03
CA GLU A 186 -0.47 -23.52 29.98
C GLU A 186 -1.17 -22.32 29.32
N PRO A 187 -0.89 -22.01 28.03
CA PRO A 187 -1.51 -20.89 27.33
C PRO A 187 -3.04 -20.96 27.27
N ALA A 188 -3.61 -22.17 27.27
CA ALA A 188 -5.05 -22.38 27.20
C ALA A 188 -5.81 -21.83 28.41
N ASN A 189 -5.13 -21.61 29.54
CA ASN A 189 -5.73 -21.08 30.76
C ASN A 189 -5.71 -19.55 30.80
N ASP A 190 -4.93 -18.89 29.94
CA ASP A 190 -4.92 -17.44 29.78
C ASP A 190 -5.97 -17.03 28.73
N THR A 191 -7.09 -16.48 29.21
CA THR A 191 -8.19 -16.03 28.35
C THR A 191 -7.86 -14.77 27.56
N SER A 192 -6.77 -14.06 27.87
CA SER A 192 -6.31 -12.89 27.14
C SER A 192 -5.28 -13.23 26.06
N TYR A 193 -4.64 -14.40 26.12
CA TYR A 193 -3.61 -14.79 25.15
C TYR A 193 -4.11 -14.67 23.70
N GLN A 194 -3.32 -14.00 22.85
CA GLN A 194 -3.64 -13.67 21.45
C GLN A 194 -4.91 -12.84 21.26
N ARG A 195 -5.40 -12.14 22.29
CA ARG A 195 -6.49 -11.18 22.19
C ARG A 195 -5.97 -9.75 22.35
N TRP A 196 -6.83 -8.77 22.09
CA TRP A 196 -6.47 -7.36 22.03
C TRP A 196 -6.86 -6.61 23.29
N ASN A 197 -6.08 -5.58 23.58
CA ASN A 197 -6.29 -4.62 24.65
C ASN A 197 -6.11 -3.21 24.07
N ASP A 198 -6.92 -2.24 24.48
CA ASP A 198 -6.62 -0.83 24.24
C ASP A 198 -5.63 -0.31 25.30
N TYR A 199 -4.91 0.73 24.96
CA TYR A 199 -3.90 1.32 25.85
C TYR A 199 -3.54 2.75 25.47
N LEU A 200 -2.84 3.40 26.40
CA LEU A 200 -2.33 4.75 26.23
C LEU A 200 -1.30 4.81 25.09
N CYS A 201 -1.62 5.52 23.99
CA CYS A 201 -0.76 5.63 22.80
C CYS A 201 0.65 6.15 23.10
N THR A 202 0.78 7.02 24.12
CA THR A 202 2.06 7.61 24.54
C THR A 202 2.91 6.69 25.41
N ALA A 203 2.41 5.51 25.80
CA ALA A 203 3.19 4.55 26.55
C ALA A 203 4.26 3.91 25.65
N GLU A 204 5.45 3.72 26.20
CA GLU A 204 6.49 2.93 25.55
C GLU A 204 6.23 1.45 25.82
N ILE A 205 6.06 0.66 24.75
CA ILE A 205 5.72 -0.76 24.85
C ILE A 205 6.84 -1.63 24.30
N ARG A 206 6.97 -2.82 24.88
CA ARG A 206 8.02 -3.81 24.58
C ARG A 206 8.20 -4.07 23.11
N ALA A 207 7.11 -4.29 22.36
CA ALA A 207 7.20 -4.65 20.95
C ALA A 207 6.11 -4.02 20.10
N TYR A 208 6.30 -4.06 18.79
CA TYR A 208 5.32 -3.69 17.78
C TYR A 208 5.57 -4.46 16.50
N VAL A 209 4.52 -4.74 15.72
CA VAL A 209 4.65 -5.48 14.46
C VAL A 209 4.33 -4.58 13.28
N CYS A 210 5.26 -4.50 12.32
CA CYS A 210 5.04 -3.88 11.02
C CYS A 210 4.56 -4.92 10.01
N LYS A 211 3.73 -4.48 9.05
CA LYS A 211 3.22 -5.23 7.91
C LYS A 211 3.45 -4.44 6.63
N MET A 212 3.89 -5.11 5.58
CA MET A 212 4.05 -4.55 4.22
C MET A 212 3.69 -5.59 3.16
N PRO A 213 3.31 -5.19 1.93
CA PRO A 213 3.06 -6.13 0.84
C PRO A 213 4.31 -6.96 0.49
N ALA A 214 4.13 -8.22 0.10
CA ALA A 214 5.23 -9.03 -0.41
C ALA A 214 5.72 -8.55 -1.78
N SER A 215 6.99 -8.82 -2.09
CA SER A 215 7.58 -8.53 -3.40
C SER A 215 7.33 -9.68 -4.39
N HIS A 216 7.16 -9.34 -5.68
CA HIS A 216 6.93 -10.29 -6.78
C HIS A 216 7.83 -9.97 -7.99
#